data_AF-A0A4V1XIW0-F1
#
_entry.id   AF-A0A4V1XIW0-F1
#
_cell.length_a   1.000
_cell.length_b   1.000
_cell.length_c   1.000
_cell.angle_alpha   90.00
_cell.angle_beta   90.00
_cell.angle_gamma   90.00
#
_symmetry.space_group_name_H-M   'P 1'
#
loop_
_entity.id
_entity.type
_entity.pdbx_description
1 polymer ?
#
loop_
_entity_poly.entity_id
_entity_poly.type
_entity_poly.pdbx_seq_one_letter_code
_entity_poly.pdbx_strand_id
1 'polypeptide(L)'
;MASILTLLHTYQLRKKRDAILAGEVPEGAFCYSWGGDLLVVGIIANYAAVAADTFSSELGILSRSEPRLITSLTLRRVPRGTNGGVTLWGLVAGFLGSMTIVTASFLFLPLCNDQNSSSSWSTGQKALLAWGLTIWGTLGSLLDSFLGGWFQRSVTDVRSGKIVEADGGVRVLVSPQVDPTSSESFKKSTEVKAKTLGGEGKRALEKPESAEDPYNPSDRHRGSHFGDSKPTRVVENGFDLLDNNDVNFLMAFTMSLGAMVIASWYWGIPLDSVLSA
;
A
#
# COMPACT_ATOMS: atom_id res chain seq x y z
N MET A 1 7.41 7.68 6.38
CA MET A 1 7.13 9.09 6.02
C MET A 1 6.66 9.91 7.23
N ALA A 2 5.58 9.51 7.93
CA ALA A 2 5.10 10.22 9.12
C ALA A 2 6.20 10.58 10.13
N SER A 3 7.12 9.64 10.42
CA SER A 3 8.27 9.88 11.31
C SER A 3 9.17 11.05 10.86
N ILE A 4 9.39 11.22 9.56
CA ILE A 4 10.19 12.32 9.01
C ILE A 4 9.47 13.65 9.26
N LEU A 5 8.17 13.71 8.97
CA LEU A 5 7.37 14.92 9.22
C LEU A 5 7.28 15.25 10.71
N THR A 6 7.13 14.25 11.57
CA THR A 6 7.14 14.43 13.03
C THR A 6 8.50 14.95 13.52
N LEU A 7 9.62 14.45 12.97
CA LEU A 7 10.95 14.95 13.30
C LEU A 7 11.14 16.40 12.85
N LEU A 8 10.70 16.76 11.64
CA LEU A 8 10.71 18.14 11.15
C LEU A 8 9.84 19.06 12.03
N HIS A 9 8.66 18.60 12.42
CA HIS A 9 7.77 19.36 13.29
C HIS A 9 8.39 19.54 14.69
N THR A 10 9.05 18.50 15.21
CA THR A 10 9.78 18.57 16.49
C THR A 10 10.94 19.57 16.41
N TYR A 11 11.65 19.62 15.27
CA TYR A 11 12.68 20.60 15.02
C TYR A 11 12.13 22.04 15.03
N GLN A 12 11.00 22.30 14.35
CA GLN A 12 10.32 23.60 14.40
C GLN A 12 9.90 23.97 15.83
N LEU A 13 9.33 23.04 16.59
CA LEU A 13 8.94 23.27 17.99
C LEU A 13 10.16 23.62 18.87
N ARG A 14 11.32 23.00 18.62
CA ARG A 14 12.55 23.31 19.33
C ARG A 14 13.04 24.73 19.04
N LYS A 15 13.01 25.15 17.78
CA LYS A 15 13.38 26.52 17.39
C LYS A 15 12.41 27.56 17.97
N LYS A 16 11.10 27.29 17.97
CA LYS A 16 10.09 28.14 18.64
C LYS A 16 10.37 28.26 20.14
N ARG A 17 10.72 27.15 20.81
CA ARG A 17 11.11 27.18 22.23
C ARG A 17 12.32 28.09 22.46
N ASP A 18 13.35 28.00 21.63
CA ASP A 18 14.56 28.81 21.77
C ASP A 18 14.26 30.31 21.57
N ALA A 19 13.38 30.66 20.62
CA ALA A 19 12.90 32.04 20.43
C ALA A 19 12.13 32.58 21.64
N ILE A 20 11.24 31.77 22.24
CA ILE A 20 10.51 32.13 23.46
C ILE A 20 11.47 32.37 24.63
N LEU A 21 12.51 31.54 24.77
CA LEU A 21 13.55 31.73 25.79
C LEU A 21 14.40 32.98 25.54
N ALA A 22 14.54 33.41 24.28
CA ALA A 22 15.17 34.68 23.92
C ALA A 22 14.28 35.91 24.11
N GLY A 23 13.00 35.72 24.51
CA GLY A 23 12.03 36.79 24.75
C GLY A 23 11.15 37.13 23.55
N GLU A 24 11.28 36.42 22.43
CA GLU A 24 10.40 36.55 21.26
C GLU A 24 9.21 35.58 21.40
N VAL A 25 7.98 36.09 21.43
CA VAL A 25 6.77 35.25 21.48
C VAL A 25 6.11 35.26 20.10
N PRO A 26 6.45 34.31 19.20
CA PRO A 26 5.79 34.22 17.91
C PRO A 26 4.31 33.86 18.06
N GLU A 27 3.47 34.35 17.14
CA GLU A 27 2.05 34.01 17.10
C GLU A 27 1.86 32.49 16.95
N GLY A 28 0.93 31.92 17.72
CA GLY A 28 0.70 30.47 17.71
C GLY A 28 1.83 29.65 18.36
N ALA A 29 2.65 30.26 19.22
CA ALA A 29 3.71 29.57 19.98
C ALA A 29 3.20 28.37 20.81
N PHE A 30 1.97 28.47 21.33
CA PHE A 30 1.41 27.50 22.30
C PHE A 30 0.20 26.73 21.78
N CYS A 31 -0.32 27.09 20.60
CA CYS A 31 -1.52 26.50 20.04
C CYS A 31 -1.46 26.46 18.51
N TYR A 32 -2.15 25.50 17.91
CA TYR A 32 -2.30 25.35 16.47
C TYR A 32 -3.38 26.31 15.96
N SER A 33 -2.99 27.29 15.15
CA SER A 33 -3.86 28.30 14.54
C SER A 33 -4.45 27.83 13.20
N TRP A 34 -5.48 28.53 12.73
CA TRP A 34 -5.95 28.39 11.35
C TRP A 34 -4.89 28.89 10.37
N GLY A 35 -4.66 28.18 9.26
CA GLY A 35 -3.49 28.45 8.40
C GLY A 35 -2.17 28.10 9.08
N GLY A 36 -2.20 27.17 10.04
CA GLY A 36 -1.04 26.74 10.82
C GLY A 36 -0.03 25.91 10.02
N ASP A 37 0.75 25.12 10.74
CA ASP A 37 1.86 24.36 10.18
C ASP A 37 1.40 23.24 9.21
N LEU A 38 1.88 23.33 7.96
CA LEU A 38 1.64 22.35 6.91
C LEU A 38 2.14 20.95 7.30
N LEU A 39 3.18 20.83 8.13
CA LEU A 39 3.64 19.51 8.60
C LEU A 39 2.57 18.78 9.41
N VAL A 40 1.81 19.50 10.24
CA VAL A 40 0.73 18.91 11.03
C VAL A 40 -0.34 18.34 10.10
N VAL A 41 -0.71 19.08 9.05
CA VAL A 41 -1.65 18.60 8.02
C VAL A 41 -1.12 17.34 7.33
N GLY A 42 0.16 17.34 6.93
CA GLY A 42 0.80 16.19 6.30
C GLY A 42 0.85 14.96 7.21
N ILE A 43 1.10 15.14 8.51
CA ILE A 43 1.11 14.07 9.52
C ILE A 43 -0.30 13.47 9.67
N ILE A 44 -1.33 14.30 9.86
CA ILE A 44 -2.72 13.83 10.02
C ILE A 44 -3.16 13.09 8.76
N ALA A 45 -2.89 13.67 7.58
CA ALA A 45 -3.23 13.06 6.30
C ALA A 45 -2.55 11.69 6.09
N ASN A 46 -1.29 11.55 6.51
CA ASN A 46 -0.57 10.27 6.43
C ASN A 46 -1.25 9.19 7.27
N TYR A 47 -1.47 9.46 8.56
CA TYR A 47 -2.13 8.50 9.45
C TYR A 47 -3.58 8.22 9.05
N ALA A 48 -4.31 9.23 8.58
CA ALA A 48 -5.68 9.07 8.13
C ALA A 48 -5.77 8.17 6.88
N ALA A 49 -4.88 8.35 5.91
CA ALA A 49 -4.82 7.52 4.71
C ALA A 49 -4.44 6.07 5.03
N VAL A 50 -3.41 5.86 5.86
CA VAL A 50 -2.98 4.51 6.27
C VAL A 50 -4.06 3.79 7.08
N ALA A 51 -4.74 4.49 8.00
CA ALA A 51 -5.84 3.92 8.76
C ALA A 51 -7.06 3.60 7.87
N ALA A 52 -7.38 4.49 6.92
CA ALA A 52 -8.46 4.25 5.96
C ALA A 52 -8.17 3.02 5.10
N ASP A 53 -6.93 2.87 4.64
CA ASP A 53 -6.52 1.72 3.85
C ASP A 53 -6.60 0.41 4.65
N THR A 54 -6.02 0.40 5.86
CA THR A 54 -6.07 -0.76 6.77
C THR A 54 -7.51 -1.17 7.08
N PHE A 55 -8.39 -0.23 7.38
CA PHE A 55 -9.79 -0.55 7.69
C PHE A 55 -10.54 -1.02 6.44
N SER A 56 -10.22 -0.45 5.28
CA SER A 56 -10.82 -0.83 4.00
C SER A 56 -10.46 -2.26 3.59
N SER A 57 -9.21 -2.69 3.76
CA SER A 57 -8.76 -4.04 3.43
C SER A 57 -9.25 -5.08 4.44
N GLU A 58 -9.08 -4.83 5.74
CA GLU A 58 -9.43 -5.76 6.82
C GLU A 58 -10.95 -5.94 7.00
N LEU A 59 -11.73 -4.85 6.94
CA LEU A 59 -13.18 -4.94 7.03
C LEU A 59 -13.84 -5.16 5.67
N GLY A 60 -13.15 -4.81 4.57
CA GLY A 60 -13.62 -5.06 3.21
C GLY A 60 -13.67 -6.55 2.86
N ILE A 61 -12.77 -7.37 3.41
CA ILE A 61 -12.78 -8.84 3.16
C ILE A 61 -14.00 -9.54 3.76
N LEU A 62 -14.56 -8.98 4.84
CA LEU A 62 -15.78 -9.44 5.50
C LEU A 62 -17.04 -9.12 4.69
N SER A 63 -16.92 -8.26 3.68
CA SER A 63 -18.04 -7.88 2.83
C SER A 63 -18.61 -9.09 2.08
N ARG A 64 -19.94 -9.25 2.11
CA ARG A 64 -20.61 -10.28 1.30
C ARG A 64 -20.56 -9.98 -0.19
N SER A 65 -20.40 -8.72 -0.60
CA SER A 65 -20.32 -8.34 -2.02
C SER A 65 -18.97 -8.69 -2.62
N GLU A 66 -18.98 -9.10 -3.89
CA GLU A 66 -17.77 -9.36 -4.67
C GLU A 66 -17.03 -8.04 -4.95
N PRO A 67 -15.71 -7.95 -4.67
CA PRO A 67 -14.90 -6.78 -4.98
C PRO A 67 -14.87 -6.46 -6.48
N ARG A 68 -14.72 -5.18 -6.81
CA ARG A 68 -14.57 -4.71 -8.19
C ARG A 68 -13.16 -4.15 -8.40
N LEU A 69 -12.51 -4.59 -9.47
CA LEU A 69 -11.15 -4.14 -9.79
C LEU A 69 -11.18 -2.70 -10.30
N ILE A 70 -10.53 -1.78 -9.58
CA ILE A 70 -10.55 -0.34 -9.89
C ILE A 70 -9.82 0.00 -11.19
N THR A 71 -8.81 -0.79 -11.57
CA THR A 71 -8.02 -0.59 -12.79
C THR A 71 -8.72 -1.10 -14.06
N SER A 72 -9.79 -1.88 -13.92
CA SER A 72 -10.59 -2.36 -15.05
C SER A 72 -11.69 -1.34 -15.38
N LEU A 73 -11.70 -0.80 -16.60
CA LEU A 73 -12.73 0.12 -17.11
C LEU A 73 -14.17 -0.41 -16.95
N THR A 74 -14.36 -1.72 -16.98
CA THR A 74 -15.66 -2.39 -16.79
C THR A 74 -16.01 -2.68 -15.33
N LEU A 75 -15.15 -2.29 -14.36
CA LEU A 75 -15.26 -2.63 -12.93
C LEU A 75 -15.60 -4.12 -12.72
N ARG A 76 -14.82 -4.98 -13.39
CA ARG A 76 -15.05 -6.43 -13.36
C ARG A 76 -14.95 -6.95 -11.93
N ARG A 77 -15.74 -7.97 -11.64
CA ARG A 77 -15.70 -8.63 -10.34
C ARG A 77 -14.47 -9.52 -10.25
N VAL A 78 -13.79 -9.45 -9.13
CA VAL A 78 -12.57 -10.22 -8.86
C VAL A 78 -12.72 -11.00 -7.56
N PRO A 79 -11.98 -12.09 -7.38
CA PRO A 79 -11.95 -12.82 -6.12
C PRO A 79 -11.59 -11.92 -4.93
N ARG A 80 -12.06 -12.27 -3.74
CA ARG A 80 -11.69 -11.56 -2.51
C ARG A 80 -10.19 -11.66 -2.26
N GLY A 81 -9.59 -10.55 -1.82
CA GLY A 81 -8.15 -10.42 -1.63
C GLY A 81 -7.37 -10.05 -2.89
N THR A 82 -8.03 -9.78 -4.03
CA THR A 82 -7.30 -9.32 -5.23
C THR A 82 -6.80 -7.90 -5.02
N ASN A 83 -5.50 -7.66 -5.29
CA ASN A 83 -4.92 -6.32 -5.22
C ASN A 83 -5.68 -5.37 -6.17
N GLY A 84 -6.11 -4.24 -5.62
CA GLY A 84 -6.96 -3.27 -6.32
C GLY A 84 -8.45 -3.59 -6.41
N GLY A 85 -8.90 -4.62 -5.69
CA GLY A 85 -10.33 -4.90 -5.51
C GLY A 85 -10.97 -3.97 -4.46
N VAL A 86 -11.94 -3.17 -4.89
CA VAL A 86 -12.67 -2.25 -4.00
C VAL A 86 -14.08 -2.77 -3.73
N THR A 87 -14.54 -2.64 -2.47
CA THR A 87 -15.93 -2.93 -2.07
C THR A 87 -16.57 -1.71 -1.43
N LEU A 88 -17.90 -1.58 -1.52
CA LEU A 88 -18.62 -0.47 -0.87
C LEU A 88 -18.42 -0.49 0.65
N TRP A 89 -18.43 -1.68 1.25
CA TRP A 89 -18.19 -1.84 2.69
C TRP A 89 -16.76 -1.49 3.09
N GLY A 90 -15.76 -1.82 2.25
CA GLY A 90 -14.38 -1.37 2.43
C GLY A 90 -14.28 0.16 2.40
N LEU A 91 -14.98 0.83 1.49
CA LEU A 91 -14.99 2.31 1.45
C LEU A 91 -15.64 2.93 2.69
N VAL A 92 -16.75 2.37 3.18
CA VAL A 92 -17.37 2.83 4.43
C VAL A 92 -16.44 2.59 5.63
N ALA A 93 -15.80 1.43 5.69
CA ALA A 93 -14.83 1.11 6.73
C ALA A 93 -13.62 2.05 6.69
N GLY A 94 -13.08 2.33 5.50
CA GLY A 94 -12.00 3.28 5.30
C GLY A 94 -12.40 4.70 5.67
N PHE A 95 -13.64 5.11 5.39
CA PHE A 95 -14.21 6.38 5.87
C PHE A 95 -14.22 6.47 7.39
N LEU A 96 -14.68 5.43 8.08
CA LEU A 96 -14.65 5.38 9.54
C LEU A 96 -13.21 5.38 10.08
N GLY A 97 -12.29 4.66 9.43
CA GLY A 97 -10.86 4.67 9.77
C GLY A 97 -10.26 6.07 9.66
N SER A 98 -10.49 6.77 8.55
CA SER A 98 -10.02 8.14 8.39
C SER A 98 -10.66 9.09 9.41
N MET A 99 -11.96 8.97 9.64
CA MET A 99 -12.72 9.84 10.53
C MET A 99 -12.24 9.70 11.99
N THR A 100 -11.88 8.50 12.43
CA THR A 100 -11.35 8.27 13.78
C THR A 100 -10.01 8.96 13.99
N ILE A 101 -9.07 8.86 13.03
CA ILE A 101 -7.78 9.57 13.09
C ILE A 101 -7.97 11.09 13.11
N VAL A 102 -8.82 11.63 12.22
CA VAL A 102 -9.08 13.07 12.17
C VAL A 102 -9.71 13.54 13.48
N THR A 103 -10.71 12.83 14.00
CA THR A 103 -11.37 13.18 15.26
C THR A 103 -10.39 13.15 16.43
N ALA A 104 -9.56 12.12 16.53
CA ALA A 104 -8.51 12.03 17.54
C ALA A 104 -7.51 13.20 17.42
N SER A 105 -7.12 13.57 16.20
CA SER A 105 -6.20 14.68 15.96
C SER A 105 -6.79 16.00 16.49
N PHE A 106 -8.05 16.31 16.21
CA PHE A 106 -8.70 17.53 16.72
C PHE A 106 -8.95 17.50 18.23
N LEU A 107 -9.09 16.32 18.84
CA LEU A 107 -9.24 16.17 20.29
C LEU A 107 -7.93 16.42 21.04
N PHE A 108 -6.80 15.96 20.48
CA PHE A 108 -5.49 16.06 21.13
C PHE A 108 -4.65 17.27 20.70
N LEU A 109 -4.96 17.91 19.57
CA LEU A 109 -4.27 19.12 19.15
C LEU A 109 -4.73 20.33 19.96
N PRO A 110 -3.80 21.11 20.55
CA PRO A 110 -4.14 22.34 21.26
C PRO A 110 -4.53 23.43 20.25
N LEU A 111 -5.82 23.55 19.92
CA LEU A 111 -6.31 24.55 18.96
C LEU A 111 -6.39 25.95 19.59
N CYS A 112 -5.98 26.98 18.84
CA CYS A 112 -6.16 28.36 19.27
C CYS A 112 -7.66 28.72 19.28
N ASN A 113 -8.23 28.96 20.47
CA ASN A 113 -9.65 29.31 20.66
C ASN A 113 -9.84 30.76 21.14
N ASP A 114 -8.80 31.59 21.15
CA ASP A 114 -8.91 32.97 21.60
C ASP A 114 -9.73 33.78 20.59
N GLN A 115 -10.90 34.29 21.00
CA GLN A 115 -11.81 34.97 20.09
C GLN A 115 -11.32 36.37 19.67
N ASN A 116 -10.29 36.90 20.33
CA ASN A 116 -9.76 38.23 20.06
C ASN A 116 -8.54 38.24 19.11
N SER A 117 -8.09 37.08 18.64
CA SER A 117 -6.96 36.96 17.72
C SER A 117 -7.43 36.57 16.31
N SER A 118 -6.83 37.16 15.28
CA SER A 118 -7.07 36.83 13.86
C SER A 118 -6.78 35.36 13.50
N SER A 119 -6.15 34.62 14.41
CA SER A 119 -5.64 33.26 14.25
C SER A 119 -6.54 32.19 14.89
N SER A 120 -7.75 32.57 15.32
CA SER A 120 -8.71 31.69 16.00
C SER A 120 -9.44 30.75 15.06
N TRP A 121 -9.78 29.56 15.54
CA TRP A 121 -10.56 28.59 14.76
C TRP A 121 -12.07 28.87 14.81
N SER A 122 -12.65 29.18 13.66
CA SER A 122 -14.12 29.15 13.50
C SER A 122 -14.65 27.70 13.46
N THR A 123 -15.86 27.47 13.96
CA THR A 123 -16.55 26.16 13.85
C THR A 123 -16.64 25.69 12.40
N GLY A 124 -16.87 26.61 11.45
CA GLY A 124 -16.92 26.29 10.02
C GLY A 124 -15.56 25.84 9.47
N GLN A 125 -14.47 26.46 9.92
CA GLN A 125 -13.10 26.11 9.54
C GLN A 125 -12.67 24.75 10.11
N LYS A 126 -13.01 24.47 11.38
CA LYS A 126 -12.79 23.15 12.01
C LYS A 126 -13.50 22.06 11.20
N ALA A 127 -14.78 22.28 10.88
CA ALA A 127 -15.56 21.33 10.10
C ALA A 127 -15.01 21.16 8.68
N LEU A 128 -14.63 22.24 8.00
CA LEU A 128 -14.07 22.19 6.65
C LEU A 128 -12.79 21.35 6.61
N LEU A 129 -11.83 21.62 7.51
CA LEU A 129 -10.58 20.86 7.52
C LEU A 129 -10.80 19.41 7.96
N ALA A 130 -11.67 19.16 8.95
CA ALA A 130 -11.99 17.80 9.39
C ALA A 130 -12.61 16.96 8.27
N TRP A 131 -13.60 17.50 7.56
CA TRP A 131 -14.20 16.83 6.39
C TRP A 131 -13.20 16.69 5.25
N GLY A 132 -12.41 17.72 4.96
CA GLY A 132 -11.38 17.69 3.93
C GLY A 132 -10.34 16.59 4.19
N LEU A 133 -9.82 16.48 5.40
CA LEU A 133 -8.85 15.44 5.79
C LEU A 133 -9.48 14.05 5.85
N THR A 134 -10.75 13.94 6.24
CA THR A 134 -11.46 12.65 6.25
C THR A 134 -11.64 12.13 4.82
N ILE A 135 -12.11 13.00 3.91
CA ILE A 135 -12.26 12.64 2.50
C ILE A 135 -10.88 12.34 1.90
N TRP A 136 -9.88 13.16 2.19
CA TRP A 136 -8.52 12.93 1.73
C TRP A 136 -7.96 11.58 2.20
N GLY A 137 -8.13 11.23 3.48
CA GLY A 137 -7.73 9.91 3.99
C GLY A 137 -8.44 8.77 3.28
N THR A 138 -9.76 8.88 3.02
CA THR A 138 -10.48 7.86 2.23
C THR A 138 -10.04 7.75 0.79
N LEU A 139 -9.62 8.85 0.15
CA LEU A 139 -9.02 8.79 -1.17
C LEU A 139 -7.68 8.02 -1.15
N GLY A 140 -7.02 7.95 0.01
CA GLY A 140 -5.80 7.18 0.19
C GLY A 140 -5.99 5.68 -0.05
N SER A 141 -7.06 5.07 0.47
CA SER A 141 -7.34 3.64 0.24
C SER A 141 -7.73 3.35 -1.21
N LEU A 142 -8.38 4.31 -1.88
CA LEU A 142 -8.65 4.23 -3.32
C LEU A 142 -7.37 4.32 -4.14
N LEU A 143 -6.45 5.21 -3.75
CA LEU A 143 -5.14 5.33 -4.38
C LEU A 143 -4.32 4.05 -4.17
N ASP A 144 -4.35 3.47 -2.97
CA ASP A 144 -3.69 2.19 -2.69
C ASP A 144 -4.25 1.09 -3.60
N SER A 145 -5.56 0.95 -3.67
CA SER A 145 -6.21 0.01 -4.58
C SER A 145 -5.84 0.24 -6.04
N PHE A 146 -5.72 1.50 -6.47
CA PHE A 146 -5.30 1.81 -7.83
C PHE A 146 -3.84 1.41 -8.10
N LEU A 147 -2.93 1.79 -7.18
CA LEU A 147 -1.51 1.45 -7.27
C LEU A 147 -1.30 -0.06 -7.17
N GLY A 148 -2.01 -0.74 -6.28
CA GLY A 148 -1.94 -2.19 -6.12
C GLY A 148 -2.46 -2.93 -7.35
N GLY A 149 -3.62 -2.53 -7.88
CA GLY A 149 -4.15 -3.11 -9.11
C GLY A 149 -3.28 -2.88 -10.35
N TRP A 150 -2.42 -1.86 -10.34
CA TRP A 150 -1.52 -1.54 -11.44
C TRP A 150 -0.13 -2.16 -11.26
N PHE A 151 0.47 -2.04 -10.08
CA PHE A 151 1.87 -2.36 -9.83
C PHE A 151 2.13 -3.62 -8.99
N GLN A 152 1.09 -4.24 -8.42
CA GLN A 152 1.24 -5.47 -7.65
C GLN A 152 0.67 -6.67 -8.40
N ARG A 153 1.35 -7.81 -8.25
CA ARG A 153 0.92 -9.09 -8.79
C ARG A 153 -0.06 -9.79 -7.83
N SER A 154 -1.26 -10.10 -8.29
CA SER A 154 -2.21 -10.98 -7.58
C SER A 154 -2.07 -12.43 -8.05
N VAL A 155 -1.90 -13.36 -7.12
CA VAL A 155 -1.74 -14.79 -7.41
C VAL A 155 -2.90 -15.58 -6.82
N THR A 156 -3.57 -16.38 -7.66
CA THR A 156 -4.65 -17.28 -7.23
C THR A 156 -4.15 -18.71 -7.15
N ASP A 157 -4.53 -19.42 -6.09
CA ASP A 157 -4.39 -20.88 -6.02
C ASP A 157 -5.49 -21.55 -6.85
N VAL A 158 -5.08 -22.35 -7.83
CA VAL A 158 -5.98 -23.02 -8.78
C VAL A 158 -6.91 -24.02 -8.10
N ARG A 159 -6.50 -24.60 -6.96
CA ARG A 159 -7.31 -25.61 -6.25
C ARG A 159 -8.40 -24.99 -5.40
N SER A 160 -8.12 -23.87 -4.74
CA SER A 160 -9.06 -23.19 -3.85
C SER A 160 -9.81 -22.03 -4.50
N GLY A 161 -9.31 -21.51 -5.63
CA GLY A 161 -9.83 -20.29 -6.27
C GLY A 161 -9.62 -19.03 -5.41
N LYS A 162 -8.78 -19.11 -4.38
CA LYS A 162 -8.50 -18.01 -3.45
C LYS A 162 -7.19 -17.32 -3.82
N ILE A 163 -7.16 -16.01 -3.59
CA ILE A 163 -5.92 -15.23 -3.68
C ILE A 163 -5.00 -15.66 -2.54
N VAL A 164 -3.73 -15.87 -2.88
CA VAL A 164 -2.67 -16.23 -1.95
C VAL A 164 -1.70 -15.06 -1.89
N GLU A 165 -1.46 -14.58 -0.67
CA GLU A 165 -0.41 -13.62 -0.35
C GLU A 165 0.70 -14.33 0.43
N ALA A 166 1.95 -13.87 0.29
CA ALA A 166 3.04 -14.39 1.11
C ALA A 166 3.07 -13.63 2.43
N ASP A 167 3.48 -14.32 3.49
CA ASP A 167 3.60 -13.71 4.81
C ASP A 167 4.58 -12.52 4.80
N GLY A 168 4.23 -11.46 5.53
CA GLY A 168 5.04 -10.24 5.62
C GLY A 168 5.07 -9.33 4.38
N GLY A 169 4.15 -9.50 3.42
CA GLY A 169 4.10 -8.68 2.20
C GLY A 169 5.15 -9.03 1.15
N VAL A 170 5.80 -10.19 1.30
CA VAL A 170 6.80 -10.70 0.37
C VAL A 170 6.13 -11.23 -0.90
N ARG A 171 6.86 -11.21 -2.02
CA ARG A 171 6.36 -11.74 -3.29
C ARG A 171 6.10 -13.25 -3.22
N VAL A 172 4.94 -13.68 -3.70
CA VAL A 172 4.61 -15.10 -3.80
C VAL A 172 5.42 -15.72 -4.94
N LEU A 173 6.22 -16.73 -4.63
CA LEU A 173 6.86 -17.55 -5.65
C LEU A 173 5.77 -18.29 -6.44
N VAL A 174 5.68 -17.96 -7.72
CA VAL A 174 4.86 -18.68 -8.70
C VAL A 174 5.76 -19.71 -9.35
N SER A 175 5.25 -20.93 -9.58
CA SER A 175 5.95 -21.92 -10.38
C SER A 175 6.37 -21.27 -11.70
N PRO A 176 7.63 -21.43 -12.15
CA PRO A 176 8.04 -20.87 -13.42
C PRO A 176 7.06 -21.34 -14.49
N GLN A 177 6.48 -20.40 -15.23
CA GLN A 177 5.85 -20.77 -16.49
C GLN A 177 6.92 -21.53 -17.27
N VAL A 178 6.59 -22.72 -17.76
CA VAL A 178 7.44 -23.44 -18.68
C VAL A 178 7.47 -22.62 -19.97
N ASP A 179 8.33 -21.60 -19.99
CA ASP A 179 8.71 -20.92 -21.20
C ASP A 179 9.50 -21.93 -22.03
N PRO A 180 9.08 -22.29 -23.25
CA PRO A 180 9.76 -23.30 -24.07
C PRO A 180 11.23 -22.94 -24.35
N THR A 181 11.58 -21.66 -24.25
CA THR A 181 12.95 -21.12 -24.38
C THR A 181 13.83 -21.30 -23.15
N SER A 182 13.25 -21.50 -21.95
CA SER A 182 13.99 -21.75 -20.70
C SER A 182 14.58 -23.17 -20.61
N SER A 183 14.12 -24.08 -21.48
CA SER A 183 14.59 -25.46 -21.57
C SER A 183 16.09 -25.56 -21.89
N GLU A 184 16.66 -24.59 -22.60
CA GLU A 184 18.11 -24.57 -22.89
C GLU A 184 18.97 -24.22 -21.67
N SER A 185 18.50 -23.29 -20.83
CA SER A 185 19.21 -22.89 -19.61
C SER A 185 19.23 -24.04 -18.59
N PHE A 186 18.10 -24.73 -18.44
CA PHE A 186 17.98 -25.88 -17.55
C PHE A 186 18.84 -27.07 -18.03
N LYS A 187 18.92 -27.31 -19.35
CA LYS A 187 19.81 -28.31 -19.95
C LYS A 187 21.30 -28.00 -19.70
N LYS A 188 21.71 -26.73 -19.82
CA LYS A 188 23.10 -26.33 -19.56
C LYS A 188 23.49 -26.54 -18.10
N SER A 189 22.62 -26.17 -17.16
CA SER A 189 22.89 -26.31 -15.72
C SER A 189 22.92 -27.78 -15.29
N THR A 190 22.03 -28.61 -15.84
CA THR A 190 22.02 -30.07 -15.60
C THR A 190 23.25 -30.76 -16.21
N GLU A 191 23.69 -30.37 -17.41
CA GLU A 191 24.89 -30.93 -18.04
C GLU A 191 26.17 -30.58 -17.27
N VAL A 192 26.27 -29.35 -16.75
CA VAL A 192 27.38 -28.94 -15.86
C VAL A 192 27.36 -29.73 -14.56
N LYS A 193 26.18 -29.93 -13.96
CA LYS A 193 25.99 -30.72 -12.73
C LYS A 193 26.28 -32.22 -12.94
N ALA A 194 26.01 -32.75 -14.13
CA ALA A 194 26.36 -34.12 -14.50
C ALA A 194 27.88 -34.31 -14.69
N LYS A 195 28.58 -33.30 -15.22
CA LYS A 195 30.04 -33.32 -15.37
C LYS A 195 30.78 -33.20 -14.04
N THR A 196 30.24 -32.42 -13.09
CA THR A 196 30.84 -32.28 -11.76
C THR A 196 30.59 -33.48 -10.84
N LEU A 197 29.51 -34.24 -11.06
CA LEU A 197 29.14 -35.39 -10.22
C LEU A 197 29.75 -36.75 -10.60
N GLY A 198 30.82 -36.78 -11.40
CA GLY A 198 31.70 -37.95 -11.49
C GLY A 198 31.04 -39.30 -11.80
N GLY A 199 29.95 -39.31 -12.58
CA GLY A 199 29.33 -40.53 -13.09
C GLY A 199 28.39 -41.31 -12.15
N GLU A 200 28.51 -41.20 -10.82
CA GLU A 200 27.71 -42.00 -9.87
C GLU A 200 26.32 -41.43 -9.55
N GLY A 201 26.06 -40.16 -9.89
CA GLY A 201 24.81 -39.45 -9.57
C GLY A 201 23.75 -39.38 -10.68
N LYS A 202 23.87 -40.13 -11.78
CA LYS A 202 23.01 -39.93 -12.98
C LYS A 202 21.50 -40.13 -12.74
N ARG A 203 21.11 -40.91 -11.73
CA ARG A 203 19.69 -41.11 -11.37
C ARG A 203 19.07 -39.96 -10.56
N ALA A 204 19.90 -39.07 -10.01
CA ALA A 204 19.46 -37.91 -9.22
C ALA A 204 19.40 -36.62 -10.05
N LEU A 205 19.68 -36.69 -11.36
CA LEU A 205 19.43 -35.59 -12.27
C LEU A 205 17.93 -35.54 -12.61
N GLU A 206 17.28 -34.43 -12.28
CA GLU A 206 16.00 -34.07 -12.88
C GLU A 206 16.18 -34.01 -14.39
N LYS A 207 15.56 -34.93 -15.11
CA LYS A 207 15.51 -34.88 -16.57
C LYS A 207 14.58 -33.72 -16.96
N PRO A 208 14.96 -32.89 -17.95
CA PRO A 208 14.02 -31.94 -18.51
C PRO A 208 12.84 -32.76 -19.06
N GLU A 209 11.62 -32.36 -18.72
CA GLU A 209 10.38 -32.95 -19.25
C GLU A 209 10.52 -33.03 -20.77
N SER A 210 10.72 -34.25 -21.29
CA SER A 210 10.48 -34.51 -22.70
C SER A 210 9.02 -34.20 -22.95
N ALA A 211 8.73 -33.53 -24.06
CA ALA A 211 7.37 -33.29 -24.55
C ALA A 211 6.71 -34.61 -25.01
N GLU A 212 6.73 -35.63 -24.16
CA GLU A 212 6.06 -36.90 -24.37
C GLU A 212 4.78 -36.90 -23.54
N ASP A 213 3.67 -37.20 -24.22
CA ASP A 213 2.33 -37.20 -23.64
C ASP A 213 2.28 -38.05 -22.37
N PRO A 214 2.09 -37.45 -21.18
CA PRO A 214 2.17 -38.15 -19.90
C PRO A 214 1.04 -39.17 -19.70
N TYR A 215 0.06 -39.23 -20.61
CA TYR A 215 -1.03 -40.20 -20.60
C TYR A 215 -0.84 -41.35 -21.60
N ASN A 216 0.30 -41.44 -22.30
CA ASN A 216 0.53 -42.51 -23.27
C ASN A 216 0.57 -43.89 -22.57
N PRO A 217 -0.40 -44.80 -22.85
CA PRO A 217 -0.51 -46.09 -22.17
C PRO A 217 0.58 -47.10 -22.56
N SER A 218 1.43 -46.77 -23.54
CA SER A 218 2.51 -47.66 -24.02
C SER A 218 3.84 -47.50 -23.26
N ASP A 219 4.00 -46.48 -22.40
CA ASP A 219 5.23 -46.27 -21.65
C ASP A 219 5.28 -47.09 -20.35
N ARG A 220 6.23 -48.03 -20.28
CA ARG A 220 6.44 -48.93 -19.13
C ARG A 220 7.27 -48.29 -18.00
N HIS A 221 7.87 -47.12 -18.23
CA HIS A 221 8.64 -46.37 -17.24
C HIS A 221 7.88 -45.17 -16.68
N ARG A 222 6.55 -45.26 -16.64
CA ARG A 222 5.68 -44.23 -16.07
C ARG A 222 6.03 -43.96 -14.60
N GLY A 223 6.43 -42.72 -14.29
CA GLY A 223 6.53 -42.25 -12.92
C GLY A 223 5.17 -42.22 -12.22
N SER A 224 5.13 -42.32 -10.89
CA SER A 224 3.89 -42.11 -10.14
C SER A 224 3.52 -40.62 -10.18
N HIS A 225 2.74 -40.20 -11.17
CA HIS A 225 2.19 -38.85 -11.25
C HIS A 225 0.99 -38.74 -10.31
N PHE A 226 1.16 -38.04 -9.18
CA PHE A 226 0.09 -37.75 -8.24
C PHE A 226 -0.42 -36.33 -8.49
N GLY A 227 -1.52 -36.21 -9.22
CA GLY A 227 -2.23 -34.94 -9.45
C GLY A 227 -2.29 -34.49 -10.91
N ASP A 228 -3.20 -33.55 -11.18
CA ASP A 228 -3.25 -32.81 -12.44
C ASP A 228 -2.00 -31.92 -12.51
N SER A 229 -1.19 -32.04 -13.55
CA SER A 229 0.02 -31.22 -13.83
C SER A 229 -0.26 -29.73 -14.06
N LYS A 230 -1.41 -29.23 -13.60
CA LYS A 230 -1.78 -27.82 -13.66
C LYS A 230 -0.94 -27.04 -12.65
N PRO A 231 -0.46 -25.85 -13.00
CA PRO A 231 0.26 -25.00 -12.05
C PRO A 231 -0.62 -24.74 -10.83
N THR A 232 -0.05 -24.88 -9.63
CA THR A 232 -0.78 -24.69 -8.37
C THR A 232 -1.12 -23.23 -8.12
N ARG A 233 -0.36 -22.30 -8.70
CA ARG A 233 -0.52 -20.85 -8.56
C ARG A 233 -0.50 -20.20 -9.93
N VAL A 234 -1.49 -19.35 -10.21
CA VAL A 234 -1.62 -18.62 -11.49
C VAL A 234 -1.76 -17.14 -11.19
N VAL A 235 -1.19 -16.32 -12.06
CA VAL A 235 -1.31 -14.86 -11.98
C VAL A 235 -2.70 -14.44 -12.44
N GLU A 236 -3.42 -13.75 -11.58
CA GLU A 236 -4.72 -13.15 -11.92
C GLU A 236 -4.52 -11.80 -12.62
N ASN A 237 -3.74 -10.90 -12.01
CA ASN A 237 -3.63 -9.49 -12.43
C ASN A 237 -2.35 -8.79 -11.96
N GLY A 238 -2.05 -7.67 -12.64
CA GLY A 238 -1.07 -6.66 -12.26
C GLY A 238 0.35 -6.93 -12.74
N PHE A 239 1.16 -5.86 -12.78
CA PHE A 239 2.59 -5.96 -13.06
C PHE A 239 3.35 -6.40 -11.79
N ASP A 240 4.44 -7.17 -11.92
CA ASP A 240 5.26 -7.62 -10.78
C ASP A 240 6.36 -6.59 -10.45
N LEU A 241 5.97 -5.32 -10.30
CA LEU A 241 6.93 -4.22 -10.12
C LEU A 241 7.19 -3.94 -8.64
N LEU A 242 6.13 -3.76 -7.85
CA LEU A 242 6.18 -3.36 -6.45
C LEU A 242 5.56 -4.43 -5.54
N ASP A 243 6.05 -4.51 -4.30
CA ASP A 243 5.43 -5.33 -3.26
C ASP A 243 4.36 -4.56 -2.46
N ASN A 244 3.80 -5.19 -1.41
CA ASN A 244 2.75 -4.54 -0.62
C ASN A 244 3.27 -3.36 0.21
N ASN A 245 4.48 -3.50 0.76
CA ASN A 245 5.07 -2.47 1.60
C ASN A 245 5.46 -1.25 0.78
N ASP A 246 5.95 -1.46 -0.44
CA ASP A 246 6.31 -0.41 -1.39
C ASP A 246 5.09 0.42 -1.81
N VAL A 247 3.98 -0.24 -2.12
CA VAL A 247 2.74 0.46 -2.52
C VAL A 247 2.14 1.24 -1.35
N ASN A 248 2.05 0.62 -0.17
CA ASN A 248 1.60 1.31 1.05
C ASN A 248 2.48 2.54 1.36
N PHE A 249 3.81 2.38 1.21
CA PHE A 249 4.75 3.48 1.39
C PHE A 249 4.52 4.60 0.37
N LEU A 250 4.38 4.24 -0.91
CA LEU A 250 4.16 5.19 -1.99
C LEU A 250 2.85 5.96 -1.78
N MET A 251 1.75 5.25 -1.47
CA MET A 251 0.46 5.85 -1.15
C MET A 251 0.59 6.81 0.03
N ALA A 252 1.15 6.36 1.16
CA ALA A 252 1.28 7.20 2.35
C ALA A 252 2.14 8.45 2.09
N PHE A 253 3.18 8.32 1.26
CA PHE A 253 4.02 9.42 0.83
C PHE A 253 3.26 10.44 -0.04
N THR A 254 2.58 9.98 -1.09
CA THR A 254 1.86 10.85 -2.02
C THR A 254 0.68 11.54 -1.34
N MET A 255 -0.06 10.83 -0.48
CA MET A 255 -1.19 11.40 0.25
C MET A 255 -0.74 12.46 1.24
N SER A 256 0.38 12.24 1.92
CA SER A 256 0.92 13.20 2.88
C SER A 256 1.42 14.48 2.20
N LEU A 257 2.23 14.36 1.14
CA LEU A 257 2.69 15.52 0.37
C LEU A 257 1.55 16.23 -0.37
N GLY A 258 0.62 15.48 -0.96
CA GLY A 258 -0.53 16.06 -1.64
C GLY A 258 -1.40 16.89 -0.71
N ALA A 259 -1.62 16.43 0.53
CA ALA A 259 -2.34 17.21 1.54
C ALA A 259 -1.60 18.52 1.87
N MET A 260 -0.28 18.46 2.03
CA MET A 260 0.53 19.66 2.29
C MET A 260 0.48 20.65 1.12
N VAL A 261 0.56 20.17 -0.12
CA VAL A 261 0.47 21.00 -1.34
C VAL A 261 -0.90 21.66 -1.45
N ILE A 262 -1.99 20.90 -1.22
CA ILE A 262 -3.35 21.43 -1.28
C ILE A 262 -3.58 22.46 -0.17
N ALA A 263 -3.11 22.19 1.05
CA ALA A 263 -3.20 23.12 2.17
C ALA A 263 -2.36 24.38 1.94
N SER A 264 -1.15 24.22 1.41
CA SER A 264 -0.26 25.32 1.00
C SER A 264 -0.94 26.22 -0.03
N TRP A 265 -1.54 25.63 -1.07
CA TRP A 265 -2.29 26.36 -2.09
C TRP A 265 -3.53 27.06 -1.52
N TYR A 266 -4.30 26.37 -0.67
CA TYR A 266 -5.53 26.91 -0.10
C TYR A 266 -5.29 28.04 0.90
N TRP A 267 -4.23 27.95 1.72
CA TRP A 267 -3.87 28.99 2.69
C TRP A 267 -2.89 30.03 2.16
N GLY A 268 -2.36 29.86 0.94
CA GLY A 268 -1.37 30.77 0.35
C GLY A 268 -0.01 30.76 1.06
N ILE A 269 0.34 29.65 1.73
CA ILE A 269 1.58 29.51 2.50
C ILE A 269 2.62 28.79 1.64
N PRO A 270 3.81 29.34 1.39
CA PRO A 270 4.81 28.67 0.56
C PRO A 270 5.33 27.41 1.24
N LEU A 271 5.54 26.32 0.49
CA LEU A 271 6.06 25.05 1.04
C LEU A 271 7.43 25.23 1.71
N ASP A 272 8.24 26.18 1.26
CA ASP A 272 9.54 26.50 1.84
C ASP A 272 9.43 27.00 3.29
N SER A 273 8.26 27.51 3.70
CA SER A 273 8.01 27.95 5.08
C SER A 273 8.15 26.81 6.08
N VAL A 274 7.97 25.56 5.63
CA VAL A 274 8.13 24.36 6.44
C VAL A 274 9.55 24.19 6.97
N LEU A 275 10.55 24.64 6.22
CA LEU A 275 11.96 24.53 6.62
C LEU A 275 12.49 25.81 7.27
N SER A 276 11.84 26.95 7.01
CA SER A 276 12.26 28.25 7.54
C SER A 276 11.56 28.66 8.84
N ALA A 277 10.47 27.99 9.23
CA ALA A 277 9.75 28.20 10.50
C ALA A 277 10.66 28.00 11.71
#